data_AF-A0A2G9H557-F1
#
_entry.id   AF-A0A2G9H557-F1
#
_cell.length_a   1.000
_cell.length_b   1.000
_cell.length_c   1.000
_cell.angle_alpha   90.00
_cell.angle_beta   90.00
_cell.angle_gamma   90.00
#
_symmetry.space_group_name_H-M   'P 1'
#
loop_
_entity.id
_entity.type
_entity.pdbx_description
1 polymer ?
#
loop_
_entity_poly.entity_id
_entity_poly.type
_entity_poly.pdbx_seq_one_letter_code
_entity_poly.pdbx_strand_id
1 'polypeptide(L)'
;MPRVHIQDFYVPALNTNLPNFNSTTTTANFIFFDLELKNEMKEVGVRYKNIDLTFYYSTPKPSLISIANYTIPGFYQGHDKAARRCNVVETRGMPWLDAFAAVSNGSTVVFRVELSAAVKLKRFFGSYSKTKHLLLGANVEVNGYGEKVHKKSIKLKQRVPKRVKDMAATRESELNLRVVDSNASVYSA
;
A
#
# COMPACT_ATOMS: atom_id res chain seq x y z
N MET A 1 -17.95 4.03 8.09
CA MET A 1 -16.86 3.07 7.78
C MET A 1 -15.67 3.43 8.65
N PRO A 2 -14.86 2.46 9.10
CA PRO A 2 -13.67 2.74 9.88
C PRO A 2 -12.70 3.61 9.06
N ARG A 3 -12.02 4.54 9.74
CA ARG A 3 -10.92 5.32 9.15
C ARG A 3 -9.62 4.56 9.36
N VAL A 4 -8.73 4.62 8.37
CA VAL A 4 -7.44 3.96 8.45
C VAL A 4 -6.33 5.00 8.27
N HIS A 5 -5.35 4.98 9.15
CA HIS A 5 -4.20 5.88 9.12
C HIS A 5 -2.90 5.12 9.27
N ILE A 6 -1.87 5.57 8.57
CA ILE A 6 -0.48 5.21 8.85
C ILE A 6 0.01 6.19 9.91
N GLN A 7 0.23 5.69 11.12
CA GLN A 7 0.73 6.45 12.24
C GLN A 7 2.24 6.63 12.14
N ASP A 8 2.93 5.57 11.72
CA ASP A 8 4.37 5.55 11.55
C ASP A 8 4.78 4.66 10.36
N PHE A 9 5.90 5.01 9.74
CA PHE A 9 6.45 4.32 8.58
C PHE A 9 7.96 4.57 8.52
N TYR A 10 8.72 3.50 8.65
CA TYR A 10 10.18 3.54 8.74
C TYR A 10 10.83 2.50 7.83
N VAL A 11 11.86 2.92 7.11
CA VAL A 11 12.63 2.13 6.14
C VAL A 11 14.11 2.29 6.47
N PRO A 12 14.67 1.41 7.34
CA PRO A 12 16.03 1.58 7.84
C PRO A 12 17.10 1.58 6.73
N ALA A 13 16.88 0.84 5.64
CA ALA A 13 17.79 0.82 4.50
C ALA A 13 17.95 2.17 3.78
N LEU A 14 17.11 3.17 4.07
CA LEU A 14 17.21 4.53 3.54
C LEU A 14 17.83 5.52 4.52
N ASN A 15 18.22 5.08 5.71
CA ASN A 15 18.82 5.96 6.72
C ASN A 15 20.31 6.17 6.43
N THR A 16 20.66 7.35 5.95
CA THR A 16 22.00 7.75 5.51
C THR A 16 22.97 8.00 6.67
N ASN A 17 22.47 8.13 7.90
CA ASN A 17 23.30 8.38 9.09
C ASN A 17 23.77 7.10 9.77
N LEU A 18 23.31 5.93 9.33
CA LEU A 18 23.71 4.68 9.96
C LEU A 18 24.98 4.13 9.29
N PRO A 19 26.08 3.94 10.05
CA PRO A 19 27.42 3.70 9.51
C PRO A 19 27.58 2.37 8.75
N ASN A 20 26.61 1.45 8.85
CA ASN A 20 26.62 0.14 8.21
C ASN A 20 25.45 -0.10 7.25
N PHE A 21 24.58 0.89 7.01
CA PHE A 21 23.51 0.77 6.02
C PHE A 21 23.96 1.37 4.69
N ASN A 22 25.06 0.85 4.15
CA ASN A 22 25.42 1.10 2.77
C ASN A 22 24.61 0.16 1.87
N SER A 23 24.09 0.72 0.77
CA SER A 23 23.17 0.06 -0.17
C SER A 23 23.68 -1.28 -0.75
N THR A 24 24.96 -1.59 -0.56
CA THR A 24 25.64 -2.80 -1.05
C THR A 24 25.72 -3.96 -0.06
N THR A 25 25.50 -3.75 1.26
CA THR A 25 25.57 -4.84 2.26
C THR A 25 24.23 -5.04 2.97
N THR A 26 23.47 -5.95 2.37
CA THR A 26 22.15 -6.47 2.76
C THR A 26 21.99 -6.75 4.26
N THR A 27 21.16 -6.00 5.00
CA THR A 27 20.59 -6.50 6.28
C THR A 27 19.27 -5.88 6.74
N ALA A 28 18.82 -4.70 6.26
CA ALA A 28 17.50 -4.15 6.64
C ALA A 28 16.58 -3.84 5.45
N ASN A 29 16.36 -4.85 4.61
CA ASN A 29 15.41 -4.78 3.50
C ASN A 29 13.97 -4.95 4.00
N PHE A 30 13.56 -4.21 5.01
CA PHE A 30 12.23 -4.29 5.59
C PHE A 30 11.62 -2.91 5.78
N ILE A 31 10.29 -2.89 5.88
CA ILE A 31 9.49 -1.73 6.21
C ILE A 31 8.88 -1.99 7.58
N PHE A 32 9.12 -1.10 8.53
CA PHE A 32 8.30 -0.99 9.73
C PHE A 32 7.11 -0.09 9.43
N PHE A 33 5.92 -0.50 9.85
CA PHE A 33 4.72 0.31 9.73
C PHE A 33 3.85 0.20 10.96
N ASP A 34 3.18 1.30 11.29
CA ASP A 34 2.13 1.35 12.30
C ASP A 34 0.81 1.77 11.65
N LEU A 35 -0.11 0.81 11.55
CA LEU A 35 -1.43 1.03 11.00
C LEU A 35 -2.46 1.16 12.12
N GLU A 36 -3.20 2.26 12.12
CA GLU A 36 -4.33 2.47 13.00
C GLU A 36 -5.65 2.35 12.24
N LEU A 37 -6.52 1.45 12.70
CA LEU A 37 -7.91 1.36 12.29
C LEU A 37 -8.80 1.98 13.37
N LYS A 38 -9.52 3.04 13.05
CA LYS A 38 -10.39 3.76 13.99
C LYS A 38 -11.85 3.60 13.59
N ASN A 39 -12.62 2.95 14.45
CA ASN A 39 -14.07 2.85 14.30
C ASN A 39 -14.76 3.99 15.05
N GLU A 40 -15.10 5.07 14.34
CA GLU A 40 -15.83 6.22 14.90
C GLU A 40 -17.36 6.10 14.75
N MET A 41 -17.87 4.91 14.40
CA MET A 41 -19.31 4.69 14.28
C MET A 41 -19.90 4.38 15.65
N LYS A 42 -20.86 5.20 16.08
CA LYS A 42 -21.64 4.96 17.30
C LYS A 42 -22.43 3.66 17.18
N GLU A 43 -22.45 2.87 18.26
CA GLU A 43 -23.25 1.64 18.42
C GLU A 43 -23.03 0.53 17.37
N VAL A 44 -22.05 0.70 16.49
CA VAL A 44 -21.78 -0.22 15.38
C VAL A 44 -20.36 -0.74 15.49
N GLY A 45 -20.23 -2.05 15.74
CA GLY A 45 -18.94 -2.73 15.67
C GLY A 45 -18.55 -3.07 14.22
N VAL A 46 -17.28 -3.33 13.99
CA VAL A 46 -16.75 -3.75 12.69
C VAL A 46 -16.06 -5.11 12.83
N ARG A 47 -16.52 -6.10 12.07
CA ARG A 47 -15.82 -7.37 11.90
C ARG A 47 -15.03 -7.31 10.61
N TYR A 48 -13.71 -7.32 10.73
CA TYR A 48 -12.81 -7.47 9.62
C TYR A 48 -12.62 -8.96 9.33
N LYS A 49 -12.66 -9.33 8.05
CA LYS A 49 -11.91 -10.51 7.57
C LYS A 49 -10.41 -10.16 7.57
N ASN A 50 -9.59 -10.99 6.96
CA ASN A 50 -8.20 -10.65 6.71
C ASN A 50 -8.10 -9.30 5.99
N ILE A 51 -7.10 -8.53 6.39
CA ILE A 51 -6.77 -7.23 5.83
C ILE A 51 -5.45 -7.41 5.11
N ASP A 52 -5.48 -7.28 3.79
CA ASP A 52 -4.31 -7.42 2.95
C ASP A 52 -3.72 -6.04 2.68
N LEU A 53 -2.44 -5.89 2.98
CA LEU A 53 -1.63 -4.72 2.69
C LEU A 53 -0.67 -5.05 1.57
N THR A 54 -0.61 -4.19 0.56
CA THR A 54 0.40 -4.24 -0.50
C THR A 54 1.18 -2.93 -0.48
N PHE A 55 2.51 -3.06 -0.45
CA PHE A 55 3.43 -1.95 -0.46
C PHE A 55 4.07 -1.88 -1.84
N TYR A 56 4.07 -0.68 -2.42
CA TYR A 56 4.70 -0.41 -3.69
C TYR A 56 5.77 0.67 -3.54
N TYR A 57 6.81 0.57 -4.35
CA TYR A 57 7.77 1.63 -4.56
C TYR A 57 7.39 2.42 -5.82
N SER A 58 7.30 3.75 -5.70
CA SER A 58 7.05 4.63 -6.83
C SER A 58 8.36 4.93 -7.55
N THR A 59 8.39 4.67 -8.85
CA THR A 59 9.54 4.99 -9.70
C THR A 59 9.30 6.27 -10.51
N PRO A 60 10.34 6.89 -11.10
CA PRO A 60 10.19 8.11 -11.93
C PRO A 60 9.39 7.88 -13.21
N LYS A 61 9.37 6.65 -13.75
CA LYS A 61 8.42 6.23 -14.78
C LYS A 61 7.10 5.86 -14.09
N PRO A 62 5.92 5.96 -14.73
CA PRO A 62 4.61 5.72 -14.09
C PRO A 62 4.34 4.25 -13.68
N SER A 63 5.38 3.52 -13.30
CA SER A 63 5.36 2.17 -12.75
C SER A 63 5.42 2.19 -11.23
N LEU A 64 4.50 1.42 -10.63
CA LEU A 64 4.55 1.01 -9.23
C LEU A 64 5.16 -0.40 -9.19
N ILE A 65 6.24 -0.57 -8.45
CA ILE A 65 6.83 -1.89 -8.22
C ILE A 65 6.24 -2.43 -6.92
N SER A 66 5.55 -3.58 -6.96
CA SER A 66 5.11 -4.24 -5.72
C SER A 66 6.33 -4.82 -5.02
N ILE A 67 6.59 -4.36 -3.80
CA ILE A 67 7.80 -4.72 -3.05
C ILE A 67 7.51 -5.58 -1.83
N ALA A 68 6.30 -5.54 -1.28
CA ALA A 68 5.94 -6.34 -0.11
C ALA A 68 4.43 -6.55 0.01
N ASN A 69 4.05 -7.66 0.64
CA ASN A 69 2.68 -7.96 1.02
C ASN A 69 2.63 -8.36 2.49
N TYR A 70 1.60 -7.94 3.21
CA TYR A 70 1.39 -8.31 4.60
C TYR A 70 -0.10 -8.52 4.87
N THR A 71 -0.46 -9.60 5.55
CA THR A 71 -1.86 -9.88 5.92
C THR A 71 -2.03 -9.77 7.43
N ILE A 72 -2.89 -8.86 7.86
CA ILE A 72 -3.33 -8.78 9.25
C ILE A 72 -4.52 -9.74 9.42
N PRO A 73 -4.46 -10.71 10.35
CA PRO A 73 -5.57 -11.61 10.63
C PRO A 73 -6.86 -10.85 10.98
N GLY A 74 -7.99 -11.34 10.48
CA GLY A 74 -9.28 -10.73 10.75
C GLY A 74 -9.62 -10.65 12.24
N PHE A 75 -10.19 -9.52 12.65
CA PHE A 75 -10.53 -9.27 14.04
C PHE A 75 -11.86 -8.52 14.17
N TYR A 76 -12.43 -8.54 15.37
CA TYR A 76 -13.60 -7.71 15.70
C TYR A 76 -13.14 -6.45 16.42
N GLN A 77 -13.71 -5.31 16.04
CA GLN A 77 -13.50 -4.02 16.65
C GLN A 77 -14.85 -3.50 17.17
N GLY A 78 -14.91 -3.15 18.45
CA GLY A 78 -16.10 -2.52 19.06
C GLY A 78 -16.37 -1.12 18.50
N HIS A 79 -17.53 -0.56 18.85
CA HIS A 79 -17.85 0.84 18.55
C HIS A 79 -16.92 1.80 19.29
N ASP A 80 -16.61 2.95 18.68
CA ASP A 80 -15.75 3.99 19.26
C ASP A 80 -14.38 3.50 19.76
N LYS A 81 -13.85 2.42 19.13
CA LYS A 81 -12.54 1.85 19.44
C LYS A 81 -11.53 2.13 18.32
N ALA A 82 -10.26 2.15 18.70
CA ALA A 82 -9.11 2.12 17.79
C ALA A 82 -8.36 0.80 17.94
N ALA A 83 -7.74 0.34 16.86
CA ALA A 83 -6.89 -0.85 16.84
C ALA A 83 -5.59 -0.50 16.10
N ARG A 84 -4.45 -0.60 16.80
CA ARG A 84 -3.12 -0.42 16.21
C ARG A 84 -2.51 -1.77 15.82
N ARG A 85 -1.77 -1.76 14.71
CA ARG A 85 -1.09 -2.92 14.15
C ARG A 85 0.30 -2.48 13.71
N CYS A 86 1.26 -2.69 14.61
CA CYS A 86 2.68 -2.40 14.39
C CYS A 86 3.34 -3.68 13.90
N ASN A 87 3.88 -3.69 12.68
CA ASN A 87 4.54 -4.87 12.13
C ASN A 87 5.73 -4.47 11.26
N VAL A 88 6.54 -5.47 10.94
CA VAL A 88 7.64 -5.39 10.01
C VAL A 88 7.33 -6.29 8.82
N VAL A 89 7.62 -5.83 7.62
CA VAL A 89 7.49 -6.63 6.40
C VAL A 89 8.77 -6.56 5.59
N GLU A 90 9.28 -7.71 5.18
CA GLU A 90 10.41 -7.80 4.27
C GLU A 90 10.01 -7.36 2.87
N THR A 91 10.93 -6.68 2.20
CA THR A 91 10.77 -6.19 0.85
C THR A 91 11.56 -7.04 -0.14
N ARG A 92 11.06 -7.11 -1.38
CA ARG A 92 11.68 -7.84 -2.48
C ARG A 92 11.61 -6.99 -3.75
N GLY A 93 12.64 -7.07 -4.59
CA GLY A 93 12.68 -6.36 -5.88
C GLY A 93 12.79 -4.84 -5.79
N MET A 94 13.23 -4.30 -4.65
CA MET A 94 13.38 -2.86 -4.44
C MET A 94 14.72 -2.38 -5.05
N PRO A 95 14.73 -1.32 -5.88
CA PRO A 95 15.96 -0.71 -6.40
C PRO A 95 16.67 0.13 -5.32
N TRP A 96 17.27 -0.54 -4.33
CA TRP A 96 17.84 0.10 -3.14
C TRP A 96 18.95 1.09 -3.46
N LEU A 97 19.75 0.84 -4.49
CA LEU A 97 20.84 1.73 -4.90
C LEU A 97 20.30 3.09 -5.34
N ASP A 98 19.33 3.09 -6.25
CA ASP A 98 18.73 4.32 -6.77
C ASP A 98 17.97 5.08 -5.67
N ALA A 99 17.22 4.35 -4.85
CA ALA A 99 16.46 4.95 -3.75
C ALA A 99 17.38 5.58 -2.69
N PHE A 100 18.45 4.88 -2.31
CA PHE A 100 19.43 5.38 -1.35
C PHE A 100 20.20 6.58 -1.91
N ALA A 101 20.59 6.55 -3.18
CA ALA A 101 21.24 7.68 -3.86
C ALA A 101 20.32 8.92 -3.88
N ALA A 102 19.03 8.73 -4.19
CA ALA A 102 18.06 9.83 -4.19
C ALA A 102 17.95 10.50 -2.81
N VAL A 103 17.79 9.72 -1.74
CA VAL A 103 17.67 10.29 -0.38
C VAL A 103 18.99 10.86 0.15
N SER A 104 20.13 10.31 -0.26
CA SER A 104 21.46 10.85 0.05
C SER A 104 21.69 12.22 -0.59
N ASN A 105 21.10 12.46 -1.76
CA ASN A 105 21.10 13.76 -2.43
C ASN A 105 20.07 14.74 -1.85
N GLY A 106 19.48 14.45 -0.69
CA GLY A 106 18.49 15.30 -0.02
C GLY A 106 17.09 15.25 -0.62
N SER A 107 16.82 14.35 -1.58
CA SER A 107 15.47 14.12 -2.10
C SER A 107 14.67 13.19 -1.19
N THR A 108 13.41 12.95 -1.54
CA THR A 108 12.55 11.96 -0.89
C THR A 108 12.18 10.86 -1.87
N VAL A 109 11.85 9.69 -1.36
CA VAL A 109 11.28 8.60 -2.15
C VAL A 109 9.86 8.30 -1.69
N VAL A 110 9.05 7.75 -2.58
CA VAL A 110 7.61 7.55 -2.33
C VAL A 110 7.27 6.06 -2.29
N PHE A 111 6.68 5.64 -1.18
CA PHE A 111 6.05 4.34 -1.03
C PHE A 111 4.54 4.47 -1.10
N ARG A 112 3.88 3.64 -1.89
CA ARG A 112 2.42 3.57 -1.91
C ARG A 112 1.96 2.38 -1.09
N VAL A 113 1.09 2.63 -0.12
CA VAL A 113 0.48 1.58 0.69
C VAL A 113 -0.97 1.42 0.24
N GLU A 114 -1.34 0.21 -0.15
CA GLU A 114 -2.71 -0.15 -0.49
C GLU A 114 -3.27 -1.14 0.53
N LEU A 115 -4.53 -0.95 0.91
CA LEU A 115 -5.25 -1.82 1.82
C LEU A 115 -6.48 -2.38 1.12
N SER A 116 -6.64 -3.69 1.17
CA SER A 116 -7.84 -4.42 0.76
C SER A 116 -8.40 -5.20 1.93
N ALA A 117 -9.66 -4.97 2.28
CA ALA A 117 -10.33 -5.72 3.35
C ALA A 117 -11.82 -5.91 3.06
N ALA A 118 -12.35 -7.04 3.49
CA ALA A 118 -13.79 -7.27 3.57
C ALA A 118 -14.27 -7.07 5.00
N VAL A 119 -15.27 -6.21 5.19
CA VAL A 119 -15.81 -5.85 6.49
C VAL A 119 -17.31 -6.10 6.59
N LYS A 120 -17.77 -6.50 7.78
CA LYS A 120 -19.18 -6.56 8.15
C LYS A 120 -19.44 -5.65 9.34
N LEU A 121 -20.51 -4.87 9.30
CA LEU A 121 -20.92 -4.03 10.42
C LEU A 121 -21.83 -4.84 11.35
N LYS A 122 -21.52 -4.88 12.64
CA LYS A 122 -22.37 -5.50 13.68
C LYS A 122 -23.20 -4.42 14.35
N ARG A 123 -24.52 -4.52 14.29
CA ARG A 123 -25.46 -3.62 14.99
C ARG A 123 -25.77 -4.11 16.39
N PHE A 124 -26.41 -3.26 17.21
CA PHE A 124 -26.73 -3.49 18.62
C PHE A 124 -27.45 -4.83 18.90
N PHE A 125 -28.34 -5.28 18.01
CA PHE A 125 -29.03 -6.58 18.11
C PHE A 125 -28.26 -7.79 17.57
N GLY A 126 -26.93 -7.69 17.44
CA GLY A 126 -26.07 -8.80 17.00
C GLY A 126 -26.10 -9.12 15.50
N SER A 127 -27.01 -8.51 14.73
CA SER A 127 -27.10 -8.70 13.28
C SER A 127 -25.93 -8.06 12.55
N TYR A 128 -25.48 -8.74 11.48
CA TYR A 128 -24.41 -8.26 10.61
C TYR A 128 -24.97 -7.69 9.30
N SER A 129 -24.36 -6.60 8.81
CA SER A 129 -24.63 -6.09 7.47
C SER A 129 -24.13 -7.04 6.39
N LYS A 130 -24.55 -6.79 5.14
CA LYS A 130 -23.84 -7.31 3.96
C LYS A 130 -22.36 -6.92 4.03
N THR A 131 -21.51 -7.79 3.50
CA THR A 131 -20.06 -7.55 3.38
C THR A 131 -19.82 -6.32 2.53
N LYS A 132 -18.93 -5.45 2.99
CA LYS A 132 -18.45 -4.28 2.24
C LYS A 132 -16.95 -4.40 2.02
N HIS A 133 -16.48 -3.95 0.88
CA HIS A 133 -15.05 -3.93 0.56
C HIS A 133 -14.46 -2.56 0.85
N LEU A 134 -13.36 -2.54 1.59
CA LEU A 134 -12.53 -1.37 1.82
C LEU A 134 -11.32 -1.50 0.91
N LEU A 135 -11.26 -0.66 -0.12
CA LEU A 135 -10.11 -0.52 -1.01
C LEU A 135 -9.54 0.88 -0.77
N LEU A 136 -8.47 0.96 0.00
CA LEU A 136 -7.88 2.23 0.40
C LEU A 136 -6.41 2.31 -0.06
N GLY A 137 -5.88 3.52 -0.18
CA GLY A 137 -4.46 3.71 -0.38
C GLY A 137 -3.97 5.11 -0.04
N ALA A 138 -2.66 5.22 0.15
CA ALA A 138 -1.96 6.48 0.37
C ALA A 138 -0.52 6.39 -0.11
N ASN A 139 0.05 7.55 -0.46
CA ASN A 139 1.47 7.71 -0.69
C ASN A 139 2.15 8.17 0.60
N VAL A 140 3.33 7.63 0.87
CA VAL A 140 4.16 7.91 2.02
C VAL A 140 5.53 8.32 1.49
N GLU A 141 5.85 9.60 1.63
CA GLU A 141 7.17 10.13 1.34
C GLU A 141 8.12 9.81 2.50
N VAL A 142 9.30 9.29 2.16
CA VAL A 142 10.35 8.88 3.10
C VAL A 142 11.62 9.67 2.79
N ASN A 143 12.29 10.14 3.84
CA ASN A 143 13.51 10.95 3.75
C ASN A 143 14.79 10.11 3.94
N GLY A 144 15.95 10.77 3.92
CA GLY A 144 17.26 10.15 4.18
C GLY A 144 17.51 9.72 5.62
N TYR A 145 16.55 9.91 6.54
CA TYR A 145 16.59 9.26 7.86
C TYR A 145 15.83 7.92 7.83
N GLY A 146 15.25 7.53 6.70
CA GLY A 146 14.38 6.36 6.58
C GLY A 146 12.97 6.59 7.15
N GLU A 147 12.64 7.80 7.62
CA GLU A 147 11.37 8.11 8.27
C GLU A 147 10.39 8.75 7.30
N LYS A 148 9.08 8.58 7.57
CA LYS A 148 8.07 9.37 6.86
C LYS A 148 8.31 10.87 7.09
N VAL A 149 8.29 11.64 6.00
CA VAL A 149 8.49 13.10 6.04
C VAL A 149 7.42 13.79 6.88
N HIS A 150 6.17 13.35 6.74
CA HIS A 150 5.04 13.97 7.40
C HIS A 150 4.94 13.51 8.86
N LYS A 151 5.10 14.42 9.82
CA LYS A 151 4.96 14.09 11.27
C LYS A 151 3.55 13.60 11.64
N LYS A 152 2.51 14.14 11.02
CA LYS A 152 1.12 13.72 11.25
C LYS A 152 0.83 12.34 10.65
N SER A 153 -0.23 11.70 11.13
CA SER A 153 -0.72 10.44 10.58
C SER A 153 -1.24 10.62 9.16
N ILE A 154 -0.95 9.68 8.26
CA ILE A 154 -1.38 9.73 6.85
C ILE A 154 -2.68 8.93 6.70
N LYS A 155 -3.77 9.60 6.34
CA LYS A 155 -5.08 8.94 6.14
C LYS A 155 -5.11 8.20 4.80
N LEU A 156 -5.43 6.91 4.83
CA LEU A 156 -5.70 6.13 3.63
C LEU A 156 -7.05 6.53 3.05
N LYS A 157 -7.06 6.91 1.77
CA LYS A 157 -8.25 7.36 1.06
C LYS A 157 -8.80 6.24 0.18
N GLN A 158 -10.10 6.29 -0.10
CA GLN A 158 -10.73 5.32 -0.98
C GLN A 158 -10.08 5.36 -2.36
N ARG A 159 -9.68 4.19 -2.86
CA ARG A 159 -9.31 4.04 -4.26
C ARG A 159 -10.59 4.20 -5.07
N VAL A 160 -10.56 5.04 -6.10
CA VAL A 160 -11.57 4.93 -7.16
C VAL A 160 -11.32 3.56 -7.80
N PRO A 161 -12.26 2.60 -7.71
CA PRO A 161 -12.11 1.40 -8.50
C PRO A 161 -12.08 1.85 -9.96
N LYS A 162 -11.05 1.45 -10.72
CA LYS A 162 -11.14 1.49 -12.19
C LYS A 162 -12.48 0.82 -12.50
N ARG A 163 -13.38 1.52 -13.20
CA ARG A 163 -14.69 0.93 -13.50
C ARG A 163 -14.40 -0.37 -14.24
N VAL A 164 -15.21 -1.40 -14.03
CA VAL A 164 -15.07 -2.67 -14.79
C VAL A 164 -15.07 -2.40 -16.30
N LYS A 165 -15.74 -1.33 -16.75
CA LYS A 165 -15.69 -0.82 -18.13
C LYS A 165 -14.28 -0.40 -18.57
N ASP A 166 -13.50 0.20 -17.69
CA ASP A 166 -12.13 0.66 -18.00
C ASP A 166 -11.18 -0.55 -18.13
N MET A 167 -11.43 -1.62 -17.37
CA MET A 167 -10.65 -2.87 -17.45
C MET A 167 -11.01 -3.71 -18.69
N ALA A 168 -12.28 -3.67 -19.12
CA ALA A 168 -12.71 -4.21 -20.41
C ALA A 168 -12.10 -3.43 -21.58
N ALA A 169 -12.14 -2.10 -21.52
CA ALA A 169 -11.51 -1.24 -22.53
C ALA A 169 -9.99 -1.43 -22.61
N THR A 170 -9.32 -1.64 -21.47
CA THR A 170 -7.87 -1.95 -21.44
C THR A 170 -7.57 -3.31 -22.10
N ARG A 171 -8.40 -4.33 -21.85
CA ARG A 171 -8.27 -5.64 -22.50
C ARG A 171 -8.57 -5.59 -23.99
N GLU A 172 -9.58 -4.84 -24.42
CA GLU A 172 -9.89 -4.62 -25.84
C GLU A 172 -8.78 -3.85 -26.55
N SER A 173 -8.19 -2.84 -25.90
CA SER A 173 -7.03 -2.13 -26.48
C SER A 173 -5.78 -3.02 -26.57
N GLU A 174 -5.50 -3.87 -25.58
CA GLU A 174 -4.38 -4.82 -25.64
C GLU A 174 -4.59 -5.93 -26.67
N LEU A 175 -5.83 -6.40 -26.86
CA LEU A 175 -6.18 -7.34 -27.93
C LEU A 175 -6.04 -6.71 -29.31
N ASN A 176 -6.48 -5.47 -29.50
CA ASN A 176 -6.38 -4.76 -30.77
C ASN A 176 -4.92 -4.44 -31.15
N LEU A 177 -4.07 -4.08 -30.17
CA LEU A 177 -2.63 -3.91 -30.40
C LEU A 177 -1.97 -5.21 -30.89
N ARG A 178 -2.30 -6.36 -30.28
CA ARG A 178 -1.76 -7.66 -30.71
C ARG A 178 -2.22 -8.07 -32.12
N VAL A 179 -3.44 -7.72 -32.51
CA VAL A 179 -3.96 -7.99 -33.86
C VAL A 179 -3.26 -7.13 -34.91
N VAL A 180 -2.97 -5.86 -34.60
CA VAL A 180 -2.22 -4.96 -35.48
C VAL A 180 -0.77 -5.45 -35.67
N ASP A 181 -0.10 -5.87 -34.59
CA ASP A 181 1.26 -6.41 -34.66
C ASP A 181 1.33 -7.71 -35.47
N SER A 182 0.31 -8.59 -35.36
CA SER A 182 0.24 -9.81 -36.17
C SER A 182 0.02 -9.52 -37.65
N ASN A 183 -0.72 -8.46 -38.01
CA ASN A 183 -0.97 -8.11 -39.40
C ASN A 183 0.23 -7.40 -40.04
N ALA A 184 1.02 -6.64 -39.27
CA ALA A 184 2.25 -6.01 -39.76
C ALA A 184 3.34 -7.04 -40.11
N SER A 185 3.36 -8.18 -39.43
CA SER A 185 4.29 -9.29 -39.72
C SER A 185 3.95 -10.07 -41.01
N VAL A 186 2.76 -9.92 -41.57
CA VAL A 186 2.33 -10.64 -42.80
C VAL A 186 2.74 -9.90 -44.08
N TYR A 187 3.08 -8.61 -43.99
CA TYR A 187 3.48 -7.78 -45.13
C TYR A 187 4.99 -7.49 -45.20
N SER A 188 5.79 -8.17 -44.38
CA SER A 188 7.26 -8.10 -44.41
C SER A 188 7.85 -9.47 -44.76
N ALA A 189 7.68 -9.88 -46.02
CA ALA A 189 8.39 -10.97 -46.67
C ALA A 189 8.71 -10.59 -48.13
#